data_AF-A0A957UH15-F1
#
_entry.id   AF-A0A957UH15-F1
#
_cell.length_a   1.000
_cell.length_b   1.000
_cell.length_c   1.000
_cell.angle_alpha   90.00
_cell.angle_beta   90.00
_cell.angle_gamma   90.00
#
_symmetry.space_group_name_H-M   'P 1'
#
loop_
_entity.id
_entity.type
_entity.pdbx_description
1 polymer ?
#
loop_
_entity_poly.entity_id
_entity_poly.type
_entity_poly.pdbx_seq_one_letter_code
_entity_poly.pdbx_strand_id
1 'polypeptide(L)'
;MTTNFTHRSYPSWRDIDRAKPLFLETTFIDGGVATAVIITPERPAYQAQARKLQQAVFTRTGVQLPLLRDSDCAPWQPAATHQILLGNLMDNAVVAPLYHRNYIAADAHYPGGGGHVLRTVHDPWGTGCNVILAGGSDIAGVTTSVARLLASLQQDETRLW
;
A
#
# COMPACT_ATOMS: atom_id res chain seq x y z
N MET A 1 -27.63 -6.97 30.41
CA MET A 1 -26.64 -6.08 29.79
C MET A 1 -27.25 -5.55 28.51
N THR A 2 -27.70 -4.29 28.49
CA THR A 2 -28.27 -3.64 27.31
C THR A 2 -27.16 -2.99 26.50
N THR A 3 -26.81 -3.59 25.35
CA THR A 3 -25.92 -2.97 24.37
C THR A 3 -26.65 -1.81 23.70
N ASN A 4 -26.26 -0.57 24.04
CA ASN A 4 -26.72 0.61 23.34
C ASN A 4 -26.09 0.64 21.93
N PHE A 5 -26.91 0.38 20.91
CA PHE A 5 -26.54 0.68 19.53
C PHE A 5 -26.70 2.18 19.30
N THR A 6 -25.61 2.94 19.35
CA THR A 6 -25.60 4.32 18.86
C THR A 6 -25.73 4.30 17.34
N HIS A 7 -26.90 4.68 16.83
CA HIS A 7 -27.09 4.96 15.41
C HIS A 7 -26.24 6.18 15.04
N ARG A 8 -25.08 5.94 14.42
CA ARG A 8 -24.22 7.00 13.93
C ARG A 8 -24.82 7.54 12.63
N SER A 9 -25.39 8.74 12.68
CA SER A 9 -25.80 9.44 11.46
C SER A 9 -24.54 9.86 10.71
N TYR A 10 -24.35 9.34 9.49
CA TYR A 10 -23.31 9.81 8.60
C TYR A 10 -23.88 10.94 7.74
N PRO A 11 -23.11 12.02 7.49
CA PRO A 11 -23.49 13.01 6.50
C PRO A 11 -23.79 12.32 5.17
N SER A 12 -24.93 12.64 4.57
CA SER A 12 -25.26 12.19 3.23
C SER A 12 -24.39 12.93 2.22
N TRP A 13 -24.33 12.43 0.98
CA TRP A 13 -23.63 13.15 -0.10
C TRP A 13 -24.18 14.56 -0.35
N ARG A 14 -25.41 14.86 0.11
CA ARG A 14 -26.02 16.20 0.05
C ARG A 14 -25.44 17.18 1.06
N ASP A 15 -24.84 16.67 2.13
CA ASP A 15 -24.25 17.45 3.21
C ASP A 15 -22.76 17.74 2.96
N ILE A 16 -22.23 17.31 1.81
CA ILE A 16 -20.85 17.56 1.39
C ILE A 16 -20.80 18.91 0.64
N ASP A 17 -20.32 19.95 1.32
CA ASP A 17 -20.11 21.29 0.75
C ASP A 17 -18.68 21.53 0.27
N ARG A 18 -17.74 20.65 0.64
CA ARG A 18 -16.33 20.72 0.28
C ARG A 18 -15.79 19.36 -0.15
N ALA A 19 -15.10 19.33 -1.28
CA ALA A 19 -14.37 18.14 -1.71
C ALA A 19 -13.19 17.83 -0.76
N LYS A 20 -12.93 16.54 -0.54
CA LYS A 20 -11.74 16.11 0.19
C LYS A 20 -10.47 16.54 -0.56
N PRO A 21 -9.37 16.87 0.15
CA PRO A 21 -8.08 17.10 -0.49
C PRO A 21 -7.65 15.91 -1.36
N LEU A 22 -7.00 16.19 -2.48
CA LEU A 22 -6.44 15.16 -3.35
C LEU A 22 -4.99 14.90 -2.96
N PHE A 23 -4.72 13.71 -2.43
CA PHE A 23 -3.36 13.26 -2.07
C PHE A 23 -2.73 12.52 -3.25
N LEU A 24 -2.38 13.24 -4.30
CA LEU A 24 -1.88 12.65 -5.55
C LEU A 24 -0.45 12.10 -5.44
N GLU A 25 0.36 12.71 -4.58
CA GLU A 25 1.75 12.34 -4.33
C GLU A 25 1.83 11.38 -3.12
N THR A 26 2.84 10.51 -3.11
CA THR A 26 3.01 9.50 -2.05
C THR A 26 4.41 9.59 -1.50
N THR A 27 4.57 10.45 -0.48
CA THR A 27 5.87 10.75 0.09
C THR A 27 6.47 9.58 0.81
N PHE A 28 7.56 9.03 0.29
CA PHE A 28 8.28 7.94 0.96
C PHE A 28 9.20 8.46 2.04
N ILE A 29 9.81 9.62 1.80
CA ILE A 29 10.79 10.25 2.68
C ILE A 29 10.54 11.76 2.67
N ASP A 30 10.38 12.34 3.85
CA ASP A 30 10.28 13.79 4.05
C ASP A 30 11.32 14.23 5.09
N GLY A 31 12.11 15.25 4.76
CA GLY A 31 13.15 15.77 5.66
C GLY A 31 14.17 14.73 6.16
N GLY A 32 14.42 13.67 5.39
CA GLY A 32 15.31 12.56 5.81
C GLY A 32 14.66 11.53 6.73
N VAL A 33 13.34 11.60 6.94
CA VAL A 33 12.56 10.66 7.75
C VAL A 33 11.67 9.82 6.85
N ALA A 34 11.60 8.51 7.10
CA ALA A 34 10.69 7.63 6.38
C ALA A 34 9.23 7.96 6.73
N THR A 35 8.41 8.24 5.71
CA THR A 35 6.98 8.51 5.81
C THR A 35 6.13 7.37 5.22
N ALA A 36 6.78 6.36 4.65
CA ALA A 36 6.18 5.12 4.15
C ALA A 36 6.76 3.87 4.80
N VAL A 37 5.96 2.80 4.83
CA VAL A 37 6.33 1.46 5.30
C VAL A 37 6.12 0.42 4.22
N ILE A 38 7.03 -0.54 4.10
CA ILE A 38 6.87 -1.73 3.24
C ILE A 38 6.25 -2.85 4.07
N ILE A 39 5.15 -3.43 3.60
CA ILE A 39 4.45 -4.54 4.24
C ILE A 39 4.45 -5.74 3.30
N THR A 40 4.94 -6.87 3.78
CA THR A 40 5.14 -8.07 2.96
C THR A 40 4.66 -9.34 3.66
N PRO A 41 4.17 -10.35 2.91
CA PRO A 41 3.87 -11.67 3.44
C PRO A 41 5.05 -12.31 4.18
N GLU A 42 4.77 -13.19 5.15
CA GLU A 42 5.77 -14.06 5.79
C GLU A 42 6.25 -15.22 4.88
N ARG A 43 6.65 -14.91 3.65
CA ARG A 43 7.18 -15.90 2.70
C ARG A 43 8.54 -15.43 2.17
N PRO A 44 9.59 -16.28 2.17
CA PRO A 44 10.95 -15.88 1.82
C PRO A 44 11.08 -15.14 0.49
N ALA A 45 10.36 -15.61 -0.55
CA ALA A 45 10.44 -15.00 -1.88
C ALA A 45 9.84 -13.58 -1.92
N TYR A 46 8.78 -13.32 -1.17
CA TYR A 46 8.15 -11.99 -1.07
C TYR A 46 8.99 -11.05 -0.20
N GLN A 47 9.58 -11.57 0.89
CA GLN A 47 10.53 -10.82 1.72
C GLN A 47 11.78 -10.42 0.94
N ALA A 48 12.27 -11.27 0.03
CA ALA A 48 13.38 -10.93 -0.85
C ALA A 48 13.05 -9.73 -1.75
N GLN A 49 11.84 -9.67 -2.32
CA GLN A 49 11.40 -8.51 -3.10
C GLN A 49 11.22 -7.25 -2.25
N ALA A 50 10.68 -7.38 -1.02
CA ALA A 50 10.57 -6.28 -0.08
C ALA A 50 11.94 -5.70 0.29
N ARG A 51 12.93 -6.55 0.55
CA ARG A 51 14.32 -6.14 0.85
C ARG A 51 15.00 -5.51 -0.37
N LYS A 52 14.72 -5.99 -1.58
CA LYS A 52 15.21 -5.37 -2.83
C LYS A 52 14.70 -3.94 -2.96
N LEU A 53 13.41 -3.71 -2.69
CA LEU A 53 12.81 -2.37 -2.66
C LEU A 53 13.42 -1.51 -1.53
N GLN A 54 13.43 -2.04 -0.31
CA GLN A 54 14.34 -1.76 0.82
C GLN A 54 15.61 -1.01 0.40
N GLN A 55 16.49 -1.83 -0.15
CA GLN A 55 17.85 -1.48 -0.47
C GLN A 55 17.92 -0.41 -1.57
N ALA A 56 17.06 -0.49 -2.58
CA ALA A 56 17.06 0.49 -3.66
C ALA A 56 16.67 1.90 -3.19
N VAL A 57 15.69 2.02 -2.28
CA VAL A 57 15.33 3.30 -1.66
C VAL A 57 16.49 3.80 -0.79
N PHE A 58 17.05 2.95 0.06
CA PHE A 58 18.17 3.31 0.94
C PHE A 58 19.40 3.77 0.15
N THR A 59 19.82 3.03 -0.87
CA THR A 59 20.99 3.38 -1.70
C THR A 59 20.86 4.76 -2.36
N ARG A 60 19.64 5.22 -2.63
CA ARG A 60 19.40 6.52 -3.27
C ARG A 60 19.23 7.68 -2.31
N THR A 61 18.72 7.40 -1.11
CA THR A 61 18.23 8.45 -0.21
C THR A 61 18.94 8.47 1.14
N GLY A 62 19.69 7.42 1.47
CA GLY A 62 20.28 7.22 2.80
C GLY A 62 19.28 6.86 3.89
N VAL A 63 17.98 6.78 3.58
CA VAL A 63 16.91 6.51 4.55
C VAL A 63 16.37 5.10 4.36
N GLN A 64 16.32 4.34 5.44
CA GLN A 64 15.78 2.99 5.44
C GLN A 64 14.28 3.03 5.74
N LEU A 65 13.44 2.63 4.78
CA LEU A 65 12.00 2.46 5.03
C LEU A 65 11.77 1.30 6.01
N PRO A 66 10.86 1.42 6.99
CA PRO A 66 10.45 0.29 7.82
C PRO A 66 9.93 -0.86 6.96
N LEU A 67 10.22 -2.10 7.38
CA LEU A 67 9.73 -3.32 6.75
C LEU A 67 8.99 -4.14 7.80
N LEU A 68 7.68 -4.34 7.58
CA LEU A 68 6.80 -5.10 8.46
C LEU A 68 6.30 -6.37 7.77
N ARG A 69 6.00 -7.37 8.59
CA ARG A 69 5.23 -8.54 8.15
C ARG A 69 3.75 -8.19 8.23
N ASP A 70 2.96 -8.75 7.32
CA ASP A 70 1.51 -8.53 7.34
C ASP A 70 0.86 -9.05 8.64
N SER A 71 1.42 -10.11 9.23
CA SER A 71 1.07 -10.66 10.55
C SER A 71 1.25 -9.69 11.72
N ASP A 72 2.17 -8.73 11.60
CA ASP A 72 2.43 -7.71 12.64
C ASP A 72 1.49 -6.49 12.50
N CYS A 73 0.64 -6.48 11.47
CA CYS A 73 -0.23 -5.35 11.15
C CYS A 73 -1.68 -5.61 11.62
N ALA A 74 -2.46 -4.53 11.73
CA ALA A 74 -3.90 -4.60 11.94
C ALA A 74 -4.64 -4.15 10.66
N PRO A 75 -4.95 -5.07 9.71
CA PRO A 75 -5.46 -4.72 8.38
C PRO A 75 -6.63 -3.74 8.37
N TRP A 76 -7.56 -3.90 9.32
CA TRP A 76 -8.81 -3.15 9.33
C TRP A 76 -8.71 -1.79 10.03
N GLN A 77 -7.54 -1.43 10.58
CA GLN A 77 -7.32 -0.14 11.21
C GLN A 77 -6.76 0.86 10.19
N PRO A 78 -7.32 2.09 10.10
CA PRO A 78 -6.74 3.15 9.29
C PRO A 78 -5.27 3.40 9.63
N ALA A 79 -4.42 3.32 8.61
CA ALA A 79 -3.00 3.65 8.75
C ALA A 79 -2.78 5.16 8.68
N ALA A 80 -1.91 5.67 9.55
CA ALA A 80 -1.44 7.06 9.55
C ALA A 80 -0.05 7.21 8.89
N THR A 81 0.31 6.28 8.00
CA THR A 81 1.55 6.30 7.22
C THR A 81 1.27 5.74 5.84
N HIS A 82 2.04 6.18 4.84
CA HIS A 82 1.96 5.59 3.51
C HIS A 82 2.36 4.11 3.55
N GLN A 83 1.68 3.26 2.80
CA GLN A 83 1.97 1.83 2.80
C GLN A 83 2.34 1.35 1.40
N ILE A 84 3.36 0.50 1.33
CA ILE A 84 3.72 -0.24 0.12
C ILE A 84 3.46 -1.72 0.41
N LEU A 85 2.38 -2.26 -0.15
CA LEU A 85 1.95 -3.64 0.07
C LEU A 85 2.49 -4.53 -1.04
N LEU A 86 3.14 -5.63 -0.68
CA LEU A 86 3.51 -6.69 -1.61
C LEU A 86 2.50 -7.84 -1.54
N GLY A 87 2.20 -8.46 -2.68
CA GLY A 87 1.38 -9.67 -2.75
C GLY A 87 -0.05 -9.43 -3.22
N ASN A 88 -0.97 -10.21 -2.69
CA ASN A 88 -2.38 -10.22 -3.08
C ASN A 88 -3.27 -10.56 -1.88
N LEU A 89 -4.59 -10.67 -2.10
CA LEU A 89 -5.58 -11.00 -1.08
C LEU A 89 -5.25 -12.27 -0.26
N MET A 90 -4.62 -13.26 -0.89
CA MET A 90 -4.32 -14.57 -0.28
C MET A 90 -3.00 -14.59 0.48
N ASP A 91 -2.09 -13.66 0.18
CA ASP A 91 -0.74 -13.67 0.71
C ASP A 91 -0.51 -12.60 1.78
N ASN A 92 -1.21 -11.45 1.71
CA ASN A 92 -0.99 -10.30 2.59
C ASN A 92 -2.32 -9.84 3.21
N ALA A 93 -2.50 -10.05 4.51
CA ALA A 93 -3.74 -9.72 5.20
C ALA A 93 -4.13 -8.23 5.10
N VAL A 94 -3.16 -7.32 4.94
CA VAL A 94 -3.39 -5.86 4.81
C VAL A 94 -4.04 -5.50 3.47
N VAL A 95 -3.99 -6.37 2.47
CA VAL A 95 -4.65 -6.20 1.17
C VAL A 95 -6.18 -6.37 1.28
N ALA A 96 -6.66 -7.24 2.17
CA ALA A 96 -8.07 -7.57 2.32
C ALA A 96 -9.03 -6.37 2.43
N PRO A 97 -8.84 -5.39 3.33
CA PRO A 97 -9.75 -4.24 3.46
C PRO A 97 -9.84 -3.39 2.18
N LEU A 98 -8.78 -3.31 1.40
CA LEU A 98 -8.74 -2.55 0.14
C LEU A 98 -9.41 -3.34 -0.98
N TYR A 99 -9.19 -4.66 -1.03
CA TYR A 99 -9.82 -5.56 -1.99
C TYR A 99 -11.34 -5.60 -1.79
N HIS A 100 -11.82 -5.79 -0.55
CA HIS A 100 -13.26 -5.82 -0.24
C HIS A 100 -13.99 -4.50 -0.53
N ARG A 101 -13.26 -3.39 -0.65
CA ARG A 101 -13.78 -2.07 -1.04
C ARG A 101 -13.64 -1.77 -2.53
N ASN A 102 -13.19 -2.74 -3.32
CA ASN A 102 -12.89 -2.61 -4.75
C ASN A 102 -11.87 -1.50 -5.06
N TYR A 103 -10.99 -1.15 -4.10
CA TYR A 103 -9.94 -0.16 -4.33
C TYR A 103 -8.76 -0.75 -5.11
N ILE A 104 -8.57 -2.06 -5.03
CA ILE A 104 -7.55 -2.84 -5.73
C ILE A 104 -8.17 -4.17 -6.17
N ALA A 105 -7.56 -4.79 -7.17
CA ALA A 105 -7.86 -6.15 -7.58
C ALA A 105 -6.52 -6.89 -7.75
N ALA A 106 -6.24 -7.84 -6.85
CA ALA A 106 -5.16 -8.81 -6.95
C ALA A 106 -5.46 -9.96 -5.98
N ASP A 107 -5.58 -11.17 -6.51
CA ASP A 107 -5.87 -12.41 -5.78
C ASP A 107 -5.20 -13.59 -6.50
N ALA A 108 -5.45 -14.82 -6.04
CA ALA A 108 -4.85 -16.01 -6.63
C ALA A 108 -5.25 -16.27 -8.10
N HIS A 109 -6.28 -15.60 -8.61
CA HIS A 109 -6.78 -15.76 -9.98
C HIS A 109 -6.52 -14.54 -10.88
N TYR A 110 -6.82 -13.33 -10.42
CA TYR A 110 -6.52 -12.09 -11.14
C TYR A 110 -5.25 -11.45 -10.56
N PRO A 111 -4.29 -10.98 -11.38
CA PRO A 111 -4.31 -10.83 -12.85
C PRO A 111 -3.94 -12.08 -13.67
N GLY A 112 -3.82 -13.25 -13.05
CA GLY A 112 -3.41 -14.49 -13.69
C GLY A 112 -1.96 -14.84 -13.40
N GLY A 113 -1.57 -16.07 -13.71
CA GLY A 113 -0.20 -16.56 -13.48
C GLY A 113 0.84 -15.65 -14.15
N GLY A 114 1.82 -15.18 -13.37
CA GLY A 114 2.83 -14.21 -13.78
C GLY A 114 2.33 -12.79 -14.07
N GLY A 115 1.01 -12.55 -14.07
CA GLY A 115 0.43 -11.23 -14.23
C GLY A 115 0.70 -10.34 -13.02
N HIS A 116 0.81 -9.02 -13.23
CA HIS A 116 1.13 -8.07 -12.17
C HIS A 116 0.15 -6.90 -12.11
N VAL A 117 0.05 -6.30 -10.92
CA VAL A 117 -0.71 -5.08 -10.64
C VAL A 117 0.21 -4.13 -9.88
N LEU A 118 0.46 -2.95 -10.45
CA LEU A 118 1.08 -1.84 -9.74
C LEU A 118 0.04 -0.72 -9.66
N ARG A 119 -0.42 -0.38 -8.45
CA ARG A 119 -1.55 0.54 -8.26
C ARG A 119 -1.39 1.39 -7.01
N THR A 120 -1.61 2.68 -7.15
CA THR A 120 -1.77 3.61 -6.01
C THR A 120 -3.25 3.78 -5.68
N VAL A 121 -3.60 3.69 -4.41
CA VAL A 121 -4.90 4.04 -3.85
C VAL A 121 -4.70 5.29 -3.01
N HIS A 122 -5.31 6.39 -3.46
CA HIS A 122 -5.15 7.69 -2.81
C HIS A 122 -6.06 7.78 -1.58
N ASP A 123 -5.44 7.94 -0.41
CA ASP A 123 -6.10 8.19 0.87
C ASP A 123 -7.35 7.31 1.09
N PRO A 124 -7.20 5.96 1.14
CA PRO A 124 -8.33 5.04 1.25
C PRO A 124 -9.12 5.23 2.55
N TRP A 125 -8.48 5.79 3.58
CA TRP A 125 -9.02 5.88 4.94
C TRP A 125 -9.31 7.31 5.43
N GLY A 126 -9.04 8.35 4.63
CA GLY A 126 -9.21 9.74 5.07
C GLY A 126 -8.13 10.21 6.04
N THR A 127 -6.96 9.57 6.06
CA THR A 127 -5.81 9.91 6.92
C THR A 127 -4.77 10.78 6.22
N GLY A 128 -4.95 11.03 4.92
CA GLY A 128 -3.95 11.67 4.06
C GLY A 128 -2.86 10.73 3.56
N CYS A 129 -2.91 9.45 3.94
CA CYS A 129 -1.91 8.46 3.58
C CYS A 129 -2.38 7.55 2.46
N ASN A 130 -1.62 7.51 1.37
CA ASN A 130 -1.84 6.61 0.24
C ASN A 130 -1.33 5.19 0.51
N VAL A 131 -1.85 4.25 -0.28
CA VAL A 131 -1.35 2.88 -0.36
C VAL A 131 -0.88 2.60 -1.78
N ILE A 132 0.29 1.98 -1.93
CA ILE A 132 0.77 1.43 -3.19
C ILE A 132 0.73 -0.10 -3.09
N LEU A 133 0.05 -0.74 -4.03
CA LEU A 133 0.09 -2.19 -4.21
C LEU A 133 1.11 -2.55 -5.28
N ALA A 134 2.11 -3.35 -4.89
CA ALA A 134 2.97 -4.12 -5.78
C ALA A 134 2.51 -5.60 -5.74
N GLY A 135 1.50 -5.91 -6.56
CA GLY A 135 0.77 -7.16 -6.51
C GLY A 135 0.89 -8.04 -7.76
N GLY A 136 0.39 -9.26 -7.63
CA GLY A 136 0.31 -10.29 -8.67
C GLY A 136 -0.36 -11.54 -8.11
N SER A 137 -0.83 -12.44 -8.98
CA SER A 137 -1.45 -13.69 -8.51
C SER A 137 -0.45 -14.66 -7.90
N ASP A 138 0.82 -14.48 -8.23
CA ASP A 138 1.94 -15.25 -7.70
C ASP A 138 3.19 -14.35 -7.52
N ILE A 139 4.25 -14.96 -7.03
CA ILE A 139 5.53 -14.29 -6.80
C ILE A 139 6.17 -13.73 -8.09
N ALA A 140 5.92 -14.34 -9.26
CA ALA A 140 6.47 -13.83 -10.52
C ALA A 140 5.79 -12.50 -10.90
N GLY A 141 4.47 -12.42 -10.71
CA GLY A 141 3.70 -11.19 -10.83
C GLY A 141 4.18 -10.10 -9.86
N VAL A 142 4.35 -10.44 -8.57
CA VAL A 142 4.87 -9.50 -7.57
C VAL A 142 6.27 -9.02 -7.93
N THR A 143 7.16 -9.91 -8.34
CA THR A 143 8.53 -9.55 -8.78
C THR A 143 8.49 -8.54 -9.92
N THR A 144 7.58 -8.72 -10.88
CA THR A 144 7.37 -7.78 -11.99
C THR A 144 6.85 -6.43 -11.51
N SER A 145 5.85 -6.42 -10.62
CA SER A 145 5.30 -5.16 -10.05
C SER A 145 6.36 -4.37 -9.26
N VAL A 146 7.20 -5.05 -8.48
CA VAL A 146 8.30 -4.43 -7.72
C VAL A 146 9.36 -3.87 -8.67
N ALA A 147 9.73 -4.60 -9.73
CA ALA A 147 10.64 -4.08 -10.75
C ALA A 147 10.10 -2.82 -11.43
N ARG A 148 8.80 -2.76 -11.72
CA ARG A 148 8.15 -1.57 -12.29
C ARG A 148 8.11 -0.40 -11.32
N LEU A 149 7.84 -0.65 -10.04
CA LEU A 149 7.92 0.38 -9.00
C LEU A 149 9.34 0.94 -8.92
N LEU A 150 10.36 0.08 -8.90
CA LEU A 150 11.76 0.52 -8.90
C LEU A 150 12.13 1.35 -10.14
N ALA A 151 11.63 0.96 -11.32
CA ALA A 151 11.83 1.72 -12.54
C ALA A 151 11.16 3.09 -12.49
N SER A 152 9.94 3.20 -11.93
CA SER A 152 9.28 4.50 -11.78
C SER A 152 10.07 5.41 -10.83
N LEU A 153 10.65 4.86 -9.75
CA LEU A 153 11.56 5.61 -8.90
C LEU A 153 12.71 6.22 -9.69
N GLN A 154 13.25 5.56 -10.72
CA GLN A 154 14.44 6.01 -11.46
C GLN A 154 14.17 7.15 -12.45
N GLN A 155 12.93 7.35 -12.88
CA GLN A 155 12.61 8.31 -13.94
C GLN A 155 12.37 9.75 -13.44
N ASP A 156 12.15 9.95 -12.14
CA ASP A 156 11.95 11.28 -11.55
C ASP A 156 13.07 11.62 -10.56
N GLU A 157 14.05 12.43 -11.00
CA GLU A 157 15.15 12.94 -10.14
C GLU A 157 14.71 14.10 -9.23
N THR A 158 13.61 14.79 -9.57
CA THR A 158 13.12 16.00 -8.88
C THR A 158 11.90 15.75 -8.00
N ARG A 159 11.30 14.57 -8.09
CA ARG A 159 10.12 14.16 -7.32
C ARG A 159 10.33 12.75 -6.82
N LEU A 160 11.04 12.64 -5.72
CA LEU A 160 10.76 11.56 -4.79
C LEU A 160 9.39 11.91 -4.22
N TRP A 161 8.34 11.45 -4.92
CA TRP A 161 6.92 11.53 -4.53
C TRP A 161 6.79 11.40 -3.05
#